data_AF-A0A933DU68-F1
#
_entry.id   AF-A0A933DU68-F1
#
_cell.length_a   1.000
_cell.length_b   1.000
_cell.length_c   1.000
_cell.angle_alpha   90.00
_cell.angle_beta   90.00
_cell.angle_gamma   90.00
#
_symmetry.space_group_name_H-M   'P 1'
#
loop_
_entity.id
_entity.type
_entity.pdbx_description
1 polymer ?
#
loop_
_entity_poly.entity_id
_entity_poly.type
_entity_poly.pdbx_seq_one_letter_code
_entity_poly.pdbx_strand_id
1 'polypeptide(L)' 'DGALSQRVKRLIALAAGLQAGCTRCIQGQTKDALTAGATKEEILETMAVAVVMGGTAVSAETWRVVKVLEELGHRVG' A
#
# COMPACT_ATOMS: atom_id res chain seq x y z
N ASP A 1 14.27 -4.43 -13.27
CA ASP A 1 13.68 -3.09 -13.52
C ASP A 1 13.32 -2.87 -14.98
N GLY A 2 12.65 -1.75 -15.27
CA GLY A 2 12.27 -1.27 -16.62
C GLY A 2 11.88 0.21 -16.57
N ALA A 3 10.98 0.69 -17.44
CA ALA A 3 10.53 2.09 -17.45
C ALA A 3 9.94 2.59 -16.11
N LEU A 4 9.35 1.67 -15.33
CA LEU A 4 9.00 1.89 -13.93
C LEU A 4 9.88 1.02 -13.05
N SER A 5 10.41 1.60 -11.98
CA SER A 5 11.15 0.86 -10.96
C SER A 5 10.24 -0.14 -10.25
N GLN A 6 10.82 -1.20 -9.69
CA GLN A 6 10.08 -2.18 -8.90
C GLN A 6 9.29 -1.52 -7.77
N ARG A 7 9.89 -0.55 -7.06
CA ARG A 7 9.23 0.27 -6.03
C ARG A 7 7.93 0.88 -6.52
N VAL A 8 7.97 1.59 -7.65
CA VAL A 8 6.79 2.26 -8.22
C VAL A 8 5.73 1.25 -8.64
N LYS A 9 6.13 0.13 -9.24
CA LYS A 9 5.20 -0.95 -9.62
C LYS A 9 4.45 -1.51 -8.41
N ARG A 10 5.12 -1.69 -7.27
CA ARG A 10 4.50 -2.20 -6.03
C ARG A 10 3.54 -1.19 -5.41
N LEU A 11 3.88 0.11 -5.42
CA LEU A 11 2.96 1.16 -4.95
C LEU A 11 1.70 1.22 -5.82
N ILE A 12 1.83 1.15 -7.15
CA ILE A 12 0.66 1.08 -8.06
C ILE A 12 -0.18 -0.18 -7.77
N ALA A 13 0.47 -1.33 -7.60
CA ALA A 13 -0.21 -2.58 -7.31
C ALA A 13 -0.92 -2.55 -5.93
N LEU A 14 -0.36 -1.87 -4.93
CA LEU A 14 -1.00 -1.64 -3.65
C LEU A 14 -2.28 -0.80 -3.80
N ALA A 15 -2.21 0.32 -4.53
CA ALA A 15 -3.39 1.13 -4.81
C ALA A 15 -4.49 0.33 -5.54
N ALA A 16 -4.11 -0.47 -6.54
CA ALA A 16 -5.05 -1.35 -7.24
C ALA A 16 -5.66 -2.43 -6.31
N GLY A 17 -4.84 -3.01 -5.42
CA GLY A 17 -5.30 -3.98 -4.44
C GLY A 17 -6.31 -3.40 -3.44
N LEU A 18 -6.11 -2.15 -3.03
CA LEU A 18 -7.05 -1.37 -2.22
C LEU A 18 -8.38 -1.17 -2.96
N GLN A 19 -8.34 -0.72 -4.23
CA GLN A 19 -9.57 -0.55 -5.03
C GLN A 19 -10.33 -1.86 -5.23
N ALA A 20 -9.62 -2.99 -5.33
CA ALA A 20 -10.22 -4.30 -5.50
C ALA A 20 -10.73 -4.92 -4.19
N GLY A 21 -10.43 -4.34 -3.02
CA GLY A 21 -10.72 -4.95 -1.72
C GLY A 21 -10.02 -6.29 -1.48
N CYS A 22 -8.94 -6.57 -2.21
CA CYS A 22 -8.25 -7.86 -2.15
C CYS A 22 -7.31 -7.89 -0.93
N THR A 23 -7.77 -8.46 0.19
CA THR A 23 -7.00 -8.53 1.44
C THR A 23 -5.58 -9.10 1.26
N ARG A 24 -5.42 -10.22 0.55
CA ARG A 24 -4.10 -10.81 0.28
C ARG A 24 -3.22 -9.90 -0.59
N CYS A 25 -3.81 -9.22 -1.57
CA CYS A 25 -3.09 -8.31 -2.44
C CYS A 25 -2.59 -7.08 -1.66
N ILE A 26 -3.45 -6.48 -0.83
CA ILE A 26 -3.11 -5.31 0.00
C ILE A 26 -1.93 -5.65 0.92
N GLN A 27 -2.01 -6.78 1.63
CA GLN A 27 -0.95 -7.19 2.55
C GLN A 27 0.33 -7.55 1.80
N GLY A 28 0.23 -8.33 0.72
CA GLY A 28 1.38 -8.74 -0.08
C GLY A 28 2.09 -7.55 -0.73
N GLN A 29 1.35 -6.64 -1.36
CA GLN A 29 1.95 -5.49 -2.04
C GLN A 29 2.51 -4.45 -1.05
N THR A 30 1.95 -4.33 0.16
CA THR A 30 2.59 -3.52 1.22
C THR A 30 3.97 -4.08 1.57
N LYS A 31 4.08 -5.41 1.78
CA LYS A 31 5.36 -6.08 2.08
C LYS A 31 6.34 -5.95 0.92
N ASP A 32 5.88 -6.26 -0.29
CA ASP A 32 6.70 -6.19 -1.50
C ASP A 32 7.19 -4.76 -1.78
N ALA A 33 6.38 -3.74 -1.48
CA ALA A 33 6.77 -2.34 -1.62
C ALA A 33 7.92 -1.99 -0.66
N LEU A 34 7.81 -2.37 0.61
CA LEU A 34 8.90 -2.19 1.59
C LEU A 34 10.17 -2.93 1.15
N THR A 35 10.05 -4.20 0.73
CA THR A 35 11.18 -4.98 0.21
C THR A 35 11.80 -4.34 -1.03
N ALA A 36 11.00 -3.66 -1.86
CA ALA A 36 11.47 -2.90 -3.02
C ALA A 36 12.04 -1.51 -2.67
N GLY A 37 12.18 -1.19 -1.38
CA GLY A 37 12.75 0.07 -0.89
C GLY A 37 11.77 1.25 -0.87
N ALA A 38 10.46 1.00 -0.90
CA ALA A 38 9.48 2.05 -0.62
C ALA A 38 9.59 2.50 0.84
N THR A 39 9.50 3.80 1.07
CA THR A 39 9.39 4.31 2.44
C THR A 39 7.99 4.10 2.98
N LYS A 40 7.86 4.16 4.32
CA LYS A 40 6.55 4.15 4.98
C LYS A 40 5.69 5.31 4.45
N GLU A 41 6.29 6.48 4.27
CA GLU A 41 5.66 7.70 3.80
C GLU A 41 5.11 7.52 2.37
N GLU A 42 5.87 6.91 1.46
CA GLU A 42 5.42 6.61 0.10
C GLU A 42 4.20 5.65 0.08
N ILE A 43 4.18 4.68 1.00
CA ILE A 43 3.06 3.74 1.17
C ILE A 43 1.81 4.47 1.71
N LEU A 44 1.99 5.35 2.70
CA LEU A 44 0.89 6.13 3.28
C LEU A 44 0.31 7.14 2.27
N GLU A 45 1.16 7.80 1.48
CA GLU A 45 0.71 8.69 0.39
C GLU A 45 -0.04 7.91 -0.70
N THR A 46 0.46 6.73 -1.09
CA THR A 46 -0.23 5.85 -2.03
C THR A 46 -1.60 5.44 -1.52
N MET A 47 -1.70 5.10 -0.23
CA MET A 47 -2.95 4.78 0.44
C MET A 47 -3.90 5.99 0.46
N ALA A 48 -3.41 7.19 0.73
CA ALA A 48 -4.20 8.42 0.70
C ALA A 48 -4.77 8.69 -0.71
N VAL A 49 -3.97 8.53 -1.76
CA VAL A 49 -4.45 8.64 -3.15
C VAL A 49 -5.53 7.60 -3.44
N ALA A 50 -5.33 6.34 -3.04
CA ALA A 50 -6.34 5.28 -3.22
C ALA A 50 -7.66 5.62 -2.52
N VAL A 51 -7.61 6.17 -1.29
CA VAL A 51 -8.79 6.61 -0.55
C VAL A 51 -9.51 7.76 -1.27
N VAL A 52 -8.79 8.76 -1.78
CA VAL A 52 -9.39 9.87 -2.55
C VAL A 52 -10.15 9.33 -3.77
N MET A 53 -9.60 8.32 -4.45
CA MET A 53 -10.23 7.73 -5.64
C MET A 53 -11.36 6.74 -5.33
N GLY A 54 -11.30 6.05 -4.18
CA GLY A 54 -12.20 4.95 -3.82
C GLY A 54 -13.23 5.27 -2.73
N GLY A 55 -13.10 6.42 -2.07
CA GLY A 55 -14.00 6.86 -1.01
C GLY A 55 -14.01 5.92 0.20
N THR A 56 -15.18 5.83 0.85
CA THR A 56 -15.35 5.13 2.13
C THR A 56 -15.09 3.63 2.04
N ALA A 57 -15.42 2.99 0.92
CA ALA A 57 -15.17 1.56 0.71
C ALA A 57 -13.68 1.23 0.80
N VAL A 58 -12.84 2.08 0.22
CA VAL A 58 -11.38 1.90 0.22
C VAL A 58 -10.77 2.37 1.54
N SER A 59 -11.30 3.44 2.13
CA SER A 59 -10.94 3.86 3.49
C SER A 59 -11.09 2.72 4.50
N ALA A 60 -12.14 1.91 4.40
CA ALA A 60 -12.36 0.76 5.28
C ALA A 60 -11.30 -0.35 5.13
N GLU A 61 -10.55 -0.37 4.02
CA GLU A 61 -9.51 -1.36 3.77
C GLU A 61 -8.12 -0.94 4.28
N THR A 62 -7.91 0.37 4.50
CA THR A 62 -6.62 0.97 4.87
C THR A 62 -5.99 0.40 6.14
N TRP A 63 -6.78 -0.03 7.13
CA TRP A 63 -6.24 -0.61 8.37
C TRP A 63 -5.37 -1.84 8.12
N ARG A 64 -5.57 -2.56 7.00
CA ARG A 64 -4.75 -3.71 6.63
C ARG A 64 -3.33 -3.29 6.26
N VAL A 65 -3.16 -2.13 5.63
CA VAL A 65 -1.85 -1.55 5.33
C VAL A 65 -1.17 -1.15 6.63
N VAL A 66 -1.89 -0.40 7.48
CA VAL A 66 -1.39 0.05 8.80
C VAL A 66 -0.92 -1.14 9.64
N LYS A 67 -1.75 -2.17 9.76
CA LYS A 67 -1.40 -3.39 10.49
C LYS A 67 -0.12 -4.04 9.97
N VAL A 68 0.05 -4.15 8.65
CA VAL A 68 1.27 -4.74 8.08
C VAL A 68 2.49 -3.87 8.35
N LEU A 69 2.36 -2.55 8.29
CA LEU A 69 3.44 -1.62 8.61
C LEU A 69 3.87 -1.79 10.08
N GLU A 70 2.91 -1.84 11.01
CA GLU A 70 3.18 -2.03 12.44
C GLU A 70 3.81 -3.40 12.75
N GLU A 71 3.32 -4.49 12.14
CA GLU A 71 3.90 -5.83 12.27
C GLU A 71 5.37 -5.89 11.82
N LEU A 72 5.76 -4.99 10.91
CA LEU A 72 7.12 -4.87 10.39
C LEU A 72 7.95 -3.76 11.07
N GLY A 73 7.44 -3.18 12.17
CA GLY A 73 8.15 -2.17 12.95
C GLY A 73 8.05 -0.75 12.40
N HIS A 74 7.26 -0.50 11.35
CA HIS A 74 7.00 0.81 10.79
C HIS A 74 5.79 1.47 11.49
N ARG A 75 6.01 2.09 12.64
CA ARG A 75 4.94 2.78 13.39
C ARG A 75 4.21 3.84 12.56
N VAL A 76 2.89 3.76 12.55
CA VAL A 76 1.97 4.72 11.91
C VAL A 76 1.24 5.47 13.04
N GLY A 77 1.97 6.38 13.70
CA GLY A 77 1.54 7.03 14.95
C GLY A 77 2.62 6.92 16.02
#